data_AF-A0A165E0D5-F1
#
_entry.id   AF-A0A165E0D5-F1
#
_cell.length_a   1.000
_cell.length_b   1.000
_cell.length_c   1.000
_cell.angle_alpha   90.00
_cell.angle_beta   90.00
_cell.angle_gamma   90.00
#
_symmetry.space_group_name_H-M   'P 1'
#
loop_
_entity.id
_entity.type
_entity.pdbx_description
1 polymer ?
#
loop_
_entity_poly.entity_id
_entity_poly.type
_entity_poly.pdbx_seq_one_letter_code
_entity_poly.pdbx_strand_id
1 'polypeptide(L)'
;REVLERVRVGDDLTLEQRGRVDALVRDFADVFTLSLKEVRLVDFVEHKLGLPAGTEGPRTANQKPLTEPQREWLYKALDEMESCDVVRRIPASAAKWVS
;
A
#
# COMPACT_ATOMS: atom_id res chain seq x y z
N ARG A 1 18.44 -4.11 -8.04
CA ARG A 1 19.57 -3.59 -7.20
C ARG A 1 19.03 -2.70 -6.07
N GLU A 2 18.06 -1.83 -6.36
CA GLU A 2 17.41 -0.91 -5.41
C GLU A 2 16.90 -1.58 -4.12
N VAL A 3 16.30 -2.77 -4.19
CA VAL A 3 15.79 -3.48 -3.01
C VAL A 3 16.90 -3.86 -2.01
N LEU A 4 18.08 -4.26 -2.48
CA LEU A 4 19.21 -4.60 -1.61
C LEU A 4 19.80 -3.37 -0.91
N GLU A 5 19.65 -2.17 -1.47
CA GLU A 5 20.08 -0.92 -0.85
C GLU A 5 19.10 -0.46 0.24
N ARG A 6 17.83 -0.89 0.16
CA ARG A 6 16.80 -0.57 1.15
C ARG A 6 16.71 -1.57 2.30
N VAL A 7 17.22 -2.79 2.11
CA VAL A 7 17.21 -3.83 3.13
C VAL A 7 18.49 -3.76 3.95
N ARG A 8 18.37 -3.58 5.27
CA ARG A 8 19.50 -3.61 6.19
C ARG A 8 19.76 -5.04 6.65
N VAL A 9 20.89 -5.61 6.23
CA VAL A 9 21.38 -6.93 6.67
C VAL A 9 22.42 -6.74 7.78
N GLY A 10 22.18 -7.35 8.94
CA GLY A 10 23.06 -7.27 10.11
C GLY A 10 24.47 -7.83 9.87
N ASP A 11 25.43 -7.42 10.71
CA ASP A 11 26.85 -7.78 10.58
C ASP A 11 27.22 -9.11 11.25
N ASP A 12 26.22 -9.83 11.77
CA ASP A 12 26.33 -11.12 12.46
C ASP A 12 26.35 -12.34 11.51
N LEU A 13 26.36 -12.09 10.19
CA LEU A 13 26.36 -13.14 9.17
C LEU A 13 27.75 -13.38 8.57
N THR A 14 28.07 -14.65 8.38
CA THR A 14 29.20 -15.05 7.53
C THR A 14 28.95 -14.64 6.07
N LEU A 15 30.01 -14.60 5.26
CA LEU A 15 29.91 -14.24 3.84
C LEU A 15 28.96 -15.16 3.07
N GLU A 16 28.95 -16.46 3.38
CA GLU A 16 28.04 -17.43 2.75
C GLU A 16 26.58 -17.15 3.13
N GLN A 17 26.30 -16.91 4.40
CA GLN A 17 24.95 -16.59 4.87
C GLN A 17 24.45 -15.27 4.29
N ARG A 18 25.31 -14.24 4.24
CA ARG A 18 24.99 -12.97 3.59
C ARG A 18 24.66 -13.17 2.12
N GLY A 19 25.42 -13.98 1.40
CA GLY A 19 25.14 -14.33 0.01
C GLY A 19 23.77 -14.99 -0.18
N ARG A 20 23.35 -15.87 0.75
CA ARG A 20 22.02 -16.49 0.73
C ARG A 20 20.90 -15.49 1.01
N VAL A 21 21.10 -14.55 1.93
CA VAL A 21 20.12 -13.47 2.21
C VAL A 21 19.99 -12.56 1.00
N ASP A 22 21.09 -12.13 0.39
CA ASP A 22 21.06 -11.26 -0.80
C ASP A 22 20.36 -11.94 -1.98
N ALA A 23 20.54 -13.25 -2.15
CA ALA A 23 19.82 -14.05 -3.16
C ALA A 23 18.31 -14.07 -2.85
N LEU A 24 17.91 -14.36 -1.61
CA LEU A 24 16.51 -14.37 -1.21
C LEU A 24 15.84 -13.01 -1.41
N VAL A 25 16.50 -11.92 -1.03
CA VAL A 25 15.96 -10.56 -1.22
C VAL A 25 15.81 -10.21 -2.71
N ARG A 26 16.68 -10.75 -3.58
CA ARG A 26 16.52 -10.59 -5.03
C ARG A 26 15.38 -11.43 -5.59
N ASP A 27 15.26 -12.68 -5.16
CA ASP A 27 14.26 -13.62 -5.66
C ASP A 27 12.84 -13.18 -5.30
N PHE A 28 12.69 -12.52 -4.15
CA PHE A 28 11.43 -11.95 -3.65
C PHE A 28 11.47 -10.41 -3.63
N ALA A 29 12.10 -9.80 -4.64
CA ALA A 29 12.27 -8.36 -4.69
C ALA A 29 10.94 -7.64 -4.49
N ASP A 30 9.88 -8.08 -5.16
CA ASP A 30 8.51 -7.55 -5.05
C ASP A 30 7.92 -7.57 -3.61
N VAL A 31 8.34 -8.52 -2.78
CA VAL A 31 7.95 -8.60 -1.36
C VAL A 31 8.77 -7.64 -0.49
N PHE A 32 10.07 -7.51 -0.79
CA PHE A 32 10.99 -6.65 -0.03
C PHE A 32 11.02 -5.21 -0.52
N THR A 33 10.43 -4.92 -1.68
CA THR A 33 10.37 -3.59 -2.24
C THR A 33 9.40 -2.74 -1.46
N LEU A 34 9.95 -1.76 -0.76
CA LEU A 34 9.21 -0.67 -0.12
C LEU A 34 8.67 0.33 -1.16
N SER A 35 8.32 -0.11 -2.37
CA SER A 35 7.85 0.75 -3.45
C SER A 35 6.46 0.33 -3.88
N LEU A 36 5.53 1.29 -3.85
CA LEU A 36 4.16 1.10 -4.35
C LEU A 36 4.12 0.87 -5.87
N LYS A 37 5.17 1.27 -6.60
CA LYS A 37 5.27 1.10 -8.06
C LYS A 37 5.37 -0.37 -8.49
N GLU A 38 5.72 -1.25 -7.57
CA GLU A 38 5.85 -2.68 -7.83
C GLU A 38 4.56 -3.45 -7.51
N VAL A 39 3.56 -2.77 -6.92
CA VAL A 39 2.23 -3.34 -6.69
C VAL A 39 1.52 -3.50 -8.03
N ARG A 40 1.22 -4.76 -8.39
CA ARG A 40 0.41 -5.07 -9.58
C ARG A 40 -1.04 -5.23 -9.18
N LEU A 41 -1.92 -4.53 -9.88
CA LEU A 41 -3.35 -4.72 -9.73
C LEU A 41 -3.75 -6.14 -10.16
N VAL A 42 -4.57 -6.78 -9.33
CA VAL A 42 -5.25 -8.02 -9.69
C VAL A 42 -6.52 -7.64 -10.44
N ASP A 43 -6.51 -7.79 -11.77
CA ASP A 43 -7.61 -7.42 -12.66
C ASP A 43 -8.62 -8.55 -12.91
N PHE A 44 -8.29 -9.78 -12.50
CA PHE A 44 -9.08 -10.98 -12.76
C PHE A 44 -9.97 -11.42 -11.57
N VAL A 45 -9.89 -10.74 -10.42
CA VAL A 45 -10.75 -11.03 -9.25
C VAL A 45 -11.24 -9.73 -8.62
N GLU A 46 -12.55 -9.66 -8.40
CA GLU A 46 -13.18 -8.61 -7.60
C GLU A 46 -13.45 -9.14 -6.19
N HIS A 47 -12.92 -8.47 -5.16
CA HIS A 47 -13.23 -8.79 -3.78
C HIS A 47 -14.59 -8.19 -3.38
N LYS A 48 -15.52 -9.05 -2.95
CA LYS A 48 -16.82 -8.63 -2.41
C LYS A 48 -16.77 -8.69 -0.89
N LEU A 49 -17.13 -7.58 -0.22
CA LEU A 49 -17.12 -7.45 1.24
C LEU A 49 -18.11 -8.39 1.97
N GLY A 50 -19.02 -9.07 1.26
CA GLY A 50 -19.91 -10.08 1.84
C GLY A 50 -20.90 -9.53 2.88
N LEU A 51 -21.34 -8.28 2.72
CA LEU A 51 -22.23 -7.63 3.67
C LEU A 51 -23.63 -8.31 3.67
N PRO A 52 -24.16 -8.70 4.84
CA PRO A 52 -25.53 -9.23 4.93
C PRO A 52 -26.58 -8.23 4.41
N ALA A 53 -27.68 -8.75 3.87
CA ALA A 53 -28.80 -7.92 3.45
C ALA A 53 -29.36 -7.13 4.65
N GLY A 54 -29.66 -5.85 4.44
CA GLY A 54 -30.16 -4.96 5.50
C GLY A 54 -29.09 -4.44 6.47
N THR A 55 -27.80 -4.67 6.20
CA THR A 55 -26.74 -4.02 6.97
C THR A 55 -26.87 -2.49 6.85
N GLU A 56 -26.83 -1.78 7.98
CA GLU A 56 -26.81 -0.32 8.01
C GLU A 56 -25.37 0.16 8.16
N GLY A 57 -25.02 1.23 7.45
CA GLY A 57 -23.69 1.83 7.51
C GLY A 57 -23.72 3.36 7.53
N PRO A 58 -22.58 4.00 7.82
CA PRO A 58 -22.49 5.44 7.85
C PRO A 58 -22.80 6.03 6.47
N ARG A 59 -23.78 6.95 6.43
CA ARG A 59 -24.16 7.65 5.20
C ARG A 59 -23.26 8.86 4.89
N THR A 60 -22.44 9.26 5.86
CA THR A 60 -21.53 10.40 5.78
C THR A 60 -20.22 10.05 6.48
N ALA A 61 -19.10 10.40 5.85
CA ALA A 61 -17.78 10.34 6.46
C ALA A 61 -17.26 11.77 6.63
N ASN A 62 -17.05 12.19 7.89
CA ASN A 62 -16.39 13.46 8.19
C ASN A 62 -14.87 13.22 8.29
N GLN A 63 -14.08 14.02 7.57
CA GLN A 63 -12.64 13.94 7.66
C GLN A 63 -12.15 14.56 8.97
N LYS A 64 -11.25 13.87 9.68
CA LYS A 64 -10.62 14.43 10.87
C LYS A 64 -9.73 15.61 10.48
N PRO A 65 -9.69 16.71 11.28
CA PRO A 65 -8.72 17.77 11.06
C PRO A 65 -7.30 17.22 11.15
N LEU A 66 -6.43 17.67 10.25
CA LEU A 66 -5.02 17.31 10.22
C LEU A 66 -4.17 18.53 10.59
N THR A 67 -3.09 18.30 11.32
CA THR A 67 -2.05 19.31 11.48
C THR A 67 -1.30 19.49 10.17
N GLU A 68 -0.56 20.60 10.02
CA GLU A 68 0.19 20.88 8.79
C GLU A 68 1.17 19.76 8.40
N PRO A 69 2.00 19.23 9.31
CA PRO A 69 2.91 18.12 8.97
C PRO A 69 2.17 16.83 8.58
N GLN A 70 1.03 16.55 9.21
CA GLN A 70 0.21 15.38 8.86
C GLN A 70 -0.40 15.51 7.47
N ARG A 71 -0.84 16.72 7.12
CA ARG A 71 -1.43 17.04 5.83
C ARG A 71 -0.42 16.89 4.69
N GLU A 72 0.77 17.47 4.86
CA GLU A 72 1.87 17.34 3.89
C GLU A 72 2.27 15.88 3.65
N TRP A 73 2.46 15.12 4.75
CA TRP A 73 2.79 13.71 4.64
C TRP A 73 1.68 12.91 3.95
N LEU A 74 0.43 13.09 4.37
CA LEU A 74 -0.71 12.32 3.84
C LEU A 74 -0.91 12.59 2.35
N TYR A 75 -0.88 13.85 1.92
CA TYR A 75 -1.10 14.16 0.51
C TYR A 75 0.02 13.65 -0.38
N LYS A 76 1.27 13.72 0.07
CA LYS A 76 2.39 13.11 -0.66
C LYS A 76 2.21 11.59 -0.82
N ALA A 77 1.77 10.90 0.23
CA ALA A 77 1.50 9.46 0.18
C ALA A 77 0.32 9.14 -0.74
N LEU A 78 -0.75 9.94 -0.72
CA LEU A 78 -1.90 9.76 -1.61
C LEU A 78 -1.54 9.99 -3.08
N ASP A 79 -0.70 10.98 -3.38
CA ASP A 79 -0.20 11.23 -4.74
C ASP A 79 0.65 10.06 -5.24
N GLU A 80 1.49 9.47 -4.37
CA GLU A 80 2.26 8.26 -4.71
C GLU A 80 1.33 7.06 -4.98
N MET A 81 0.34 6.83 -4.12
CA MET A 81 -0.65 5.76 -4.28
C MET A 81 -1.50 5.95 -5.55
N GLU A 82 -1.91 7.17 -5.88
CA GLU A 82 -2.64 7.49 -7.11
C GLU A 82 -1.76 7.23 -8.35
N SER A 83 -0.47 7.60 -8.30
CA SER A 83 0.47 7.33 -9.39
C SER A 83 0.76 5.85 -9.63
N CYS A 84 0.43 4.98 -8.66
CA CYS A 84 0.59 3.53 -8.72
C CYS A 84 -0.76 2.80 -8.88
N ASP A 85 -1.84 3.53 -9.18
CA ASP A 85 -3.21 3.01 -9.33
C ASP A 85 -3.76 2.26 -8.08
N VAL A 86 -3.17 2.49 -6.90
CA VAL A 86 -3.62 1.90 -5.62
C VAL A 86 -4.90 2.58 -5.13
N VAL A 87 -4.99 3.90 -5.33
CA VAL A 87 -6.18 4.71 -5.01
C VAL A 87 -6.58 5.56 -6.20
N ARG A 88 -7.83 6.01 -6.22
CA ARG A 88 -8.35 6.93 -7.24
C ARG A 88 -9.23 7.99 -6.62
N ARG A 89 -9.23 9.19 -7.22
CA ARG A 89 -10.21 10.23 -6.88
C ARG A 89 -11.61 9.78 -7.30
N ILE A 90 -12.57 9.93 -6.38
CA ILE A 90 -13.98 9.69 -6.64
C ILE A 90 -14.80 10.91 -6.19
N PRO A 91 -15.96 11.18 -6.82
CA PRO A 91 -16.86 12.19 -6.30
C PRO A 91 -17.37 11.77 -4.92
N ALA A 92 -17.61 12.74 -4.03
CA ALA A 92 -18.12 12.46 -2.69
C ALA A 92 -19.45 11.67 -2.70
N SER A 93 -20.26 11.85 -3.74
CA SER A 93 -21.50 11.11 -3.95
C SER A 93 -21.31 9.60 -4.16
N ALA A 94 -20.12 9.16 -4.56
CA ALA A 94 -19.76 7.75 -4.72
C ALA A 94 -19.19 7.11 -3.43
N ALA A 95 -18.78 7.92 -2.46
CA ALA A 95 -18.18 7.47 -1.20
C ALA A 95 -19.21 7.39 -0.06
N LYS A 96 -20.36 6.74 -0.31
CA LYS A 96 -21.44 6.62 0.69
C LYS A 96 -22.00 5.21 0.73
N TRP A 97 -22.53 4.83 1.89
CA TRP A 97 -23.38 3.64 1.99
C TRP A 97 -24.58 3.80 1.06
N VAL A 98 -24.69 2.90 0.08
CA VAL A 98 -25.86 2.80 -0.81
C VAL A 98 -26.65 1.59 -0.34
N SER A 99 -27.78 1.84 0.31
CA SER A 99 -28.79 0.83 0.65
C SER A 99 -29.55 0.37 -0.59
#